data_AF-A0A2G3K756-F1
#
_entry.id   AF-A0A2G3K756-F1
#
_cell.length_a   1.000
_cell.length_b   1.000
_cell.length_c   1.000
_cell.angle_alpha   90.00
_cell.angle_beta   90.00
_cell.angle_gamma   90.00
#
_symmetry.space_group_name_H-M   'P 1'
#
loop_
_entity.id
_entity.type
_entity.pdbx_description
1 polymer ?
#
loop_
_entity_poly.entity_id
_entity_poly.type
_entity_poly.pdbx_seq_one_letter_code
_entity_poly.pdbx_strand_id
1 'polypeptide(L)'
;MSNPTSLKDYCFLHLDALVQIEPDWHLCLKPLQNIRNAFSTPEHINNSFETKPSKRLENTLQPKYKKTRHGPLIAKSIGINRIEAECAHFKAWVDKLRRVAI
;
A
#
# COMPACT_ATOMS: atom_id res chain seq x y z
N MET A 1 -4.88 6.45 19.04
CA MET A 1 -3.56 5.82 18.88
C MET A 1 -3.47 5.27 17.46
N SER A 2 -2.94 6.06 16.55
CA SER A 2 -2.80 5.73 15.13
C SER A 2 -1.81 4.57 14.98
N ASN A 3 -2.27 3.46 14.41
CA ASN A 3 -1.49 2.23 14.23
C ASN A 3 -0.40 2.46 13.18
N PRO A 4 0.84 1.94 13.36
CA PRO A 4 1.94 2.19 12.43
C PRO A 4 1.61 1.67 11.02
N THR A 5 1.82 2.56 10.05
CA THR A 5 1.51 2.46 8.63
C THR A 5 2.09 1.16 8.04
N SER A 6 1.21 0.26 7.57
CA SER A 6 1.65 -0.97 6.92
C SER A 6 2.00 -0.63 5.46
N LEU A 7 2.99 -1.30 4.87
CA LEU A 7 3.29 -1.23 3.42
C LEU A 7 2.04 -1.37 2.53
N LYS A 8 0.98 -2.01 3.05
CA LYS A 8 -0.30 -2.26 2.39
C LYS A 8 -1.19 -1.01 2.26
N ASP A 9 -0.99 0.00 3.10
CA ASP A 9 -1.65 1.30 3.00
C ASP A 9 -1.21 2.04 1.72
N TYR A 10 0.05 1.83 1.30
CA TYR A 10 0.65 2.48 0.13
C TYR A 10 0.12 1.94 -1.21
N CYS A 11 -0.42 0.72 -1.23
CA CYS A 11 -1.05 0.18 -2.44
C CYS A 11 -2.24 1.03 -2.93
N PHE A 12 -2.88 1.80 -2.05
CA PHE A 12 -3.98 2.70 -2.41
C PHE A 12 -3.52 4.05 -2.97
N LEU A 13 -2.22 4.37 -2.89
CA LEU A 13 -1.65 5.63 -3.40
C LEU A 13 -1.16 5.52 -4.83
N HIS A 14 -0.71 4.33 -5.21
CA HIS A 14 -0.04 4.08 -6.48
C HIS A 14 -0.88 3.14 -7.33
N LEU A 15 -2.04 3.63 -7.78
CA LEU A 15 -2.96 2.88 -8.64
C LEU A 15 -2.30 2.44 -9.95
N ASP A 16 -1.38 3.24 -10.48
CA ASP A 16 -0.61 2.89 -11.68
C ASP A 16 0.27 1.65 -11.44
N ALA A 17 0.85 1.53 -10.24
CA ALA A 17 1.65 0.36 -9.88
C ALA A 17 0.79 -0.91 -9.78
N LEU A 18 -0.51 -0.80 -9.50
CA LEU A 18 -1.42 -1.94 -9.47
C LEU A 18 -1.67 -2.49 -10.87
N VAL A 19 -1.97 -1.63 -11.85
CA VAL A 19 -2.24 -2.05 -13.24
C VAL A 19 -1.01 -2.68 -13.90
N GLN A 20 0.19 -2.22 -13.55
CA GLN A 20 1.44 -2.82 -14.05
C GLN A 20 1.65 -4.26 -13.56
N ILE A 21 1.10 -4.62 -12.40
CA ILE A 21 1.23 -5.97 -11.83
C ILE A 21 0.11 -6.90 -12.31
N GLU A 22 -1.11 -6.38 -12.40
CA GLU A 22 -2.29 -7.12 -12.85
C GLU A 22 -3.18 -6.20 -13.69
N PRO A 23 -3.11 -6.29 -15.03
CA PRO A 23 -3.81 -5.38 -15.92
C PRO A 23 -5.33 -5.36 -15.69
N ASP A 24 -5.91 -6.50 -15.32
CA ASP A 24 -7.37 -6.65 -15.07
C ASP A 24 -7.87 -5.74 -13.93
N TRP A 25 -6.99 -5.27 -13.05
CA TRP A 25 -7.34 -4.33 -11.99
C TRP A 25 -7.70 -2.93 -12.49
N HIS A 26 -7.48 -2.62 -13.77
CA HIS A 26 -7.93 -1.34 -14.36
C HIS A 26 -9.43 -1.09 -14.13
N LEU A 27 -10.25 -2.15 -14.14
CA LEU A 27 -11.69 -2.08 -13.89
C LEU A 27 -12.04 -1.69 -12.45
N CYS A 28 -11.12 -1.94 -11.51
CA CYS A 28 -11.30 -1.73 -10.07
C CYS A 28 -10.70 -0.39 -9.59
N LEU A 29 -10.07 0.40 -10.47
CA LEU A 29 -9.38 1.64 -10.08
C LEU A 29 -10.33 2.72 -9.55
N LYS A 30 -11.49 2.93 -10.18
CA LYS A 30 -12.48 3.92 -9.72
C LYS A 30 -12.93 3.64 -8.28
N PRO A 31 -13.36 2.41 -7.93
CA PRO A 31 -13.63 2.04 -6.54
C PRO A 31 -12.46 2.31 -5.59
N LEU A 32 -11.23 1.96 -5.98
CA LEU A 32 -10.05 2.19 -5.15
C LEU A 32 -9.73 3.68 -4.95
N GLN A 33 -9.90 4.50 -5.99
CA GLN A 33 -9.73 5.94 -5.93
C GLN A 33 -10.76 6.59 -4.99
N ASN A 34 -12.01 6.14 -5.04
CA ASN A 34 -13.05 6.62 -4.13
C ASN A 34 -12.71 6.28 -2.67
N ILE A 35 -12.19 5.06 -2.42
CA ILE A 35 -11.70 4.68 -1.09
C ILE A 35 -10.55 5.59 -0.68
N ARG A 36 -9.58 5.87 -1.56
CA ARG A 36 -8.45 6.75 -1.27
C ARG A 36 -8.88 8.18 -0.95
N ASN A 37 -9.83 8.72 -1.72
CA ASN A 37 -10.33 10.09 -1.58
C ASN A 37 -11.19 10.27 -0.31
N ALA A 38 -11.73 9.19 0.26
CA ALA A 38 -12.46 9.23 1.51
C ALA A 38 -11.59 9.49 2.75
N PHE A 39 -10.26 9.52 2.60
CA PHE A 39 -9.32 9.75 3.70
C PHE A 39 -8.31 10.85 3.37
N SER A 40 -8.07 11.76 4.32
CA SER A 40 -7.16 12.89 4.14
C SER A 40 -5.71 12.45 3.94
N THR A 41 -5.29 11.39 4.63
CA THR A 41 -3.96 10.79 4.43
C THR A 41 -4.07 9.28 4.25
N PRO A 42 -3.08 8.64 3.61
CA PRO A 42 -3.08 7.19 3.38
C PRO A 42 -3.06 6.41 4.70
N GLU A 43 -2.47 7.02 5.73
CA GLU A 43 -2.37 6.45 7.09
C GLU A 43 -3.73 6.34 7.78
N HIS A 44 -4.70 7.18 7.40
CA HIS A 44 -6.07 7.13 7.93
C HIS A 44 -6.92 6.02 7.31
N ILE A 45 -6.44 5.33 6.26
CA ILE A 45 -7.15 4.19 5.66
C ILE A 45 -7.18 2.99 6.63
N ASN A 46 -6.21 2.90 7.55
CA ASN A 46 -6.04 1.82 8.52
C ASN A 46 -6.81 2.06 9.84
N ASN A 47 -8.15 2.15 9.77
CA ASN A 47 -8.96 2.53 10.93
C ASN A 47 -9.42 1.38 11.85
N SER A 48 -9.41 0.10 11.44
CA SER A 48 -9.83 -1.04 12.30
C SER A 48 -9.52 -2.42 11.69
N PHE A 49 -9.62 -3.49 12.51
CA PHE A 49 -9.34 -4.89 12.11
C PHE A 49 -10.15 -5.36 10.89
N GLU A 50 -11.42 -4.97 10.82
CA GLU A 50 -12.33 -5.31 9.72
C GLU A 50 -12.13 -4.43 8.48
N THR A 51 -11.61 -3.22 8.65
CA THR A 51 -11.40 -2.22 7.57
C THR A 51 -9.95 -2.14 7.11
N LYS A 52 -9.13 -3.14 7.47
CA LYS A 52 -7.72 -3.21 7.11
C LYS A 52 -7.53 -3.09 5.59
N PRO A 53 -6.48 -2.38 5.13
CA PRO A 53 -6.18 -2.15 3.72
C PRO A 53 -6.21 -3.41 2.88
N SER A 54 -5.64 -4.50 3.39
CA SER A 54 -5.64 -5.77 2.66
C SER A 54 -7.02 -6.39 2.46
N LYS A 55 -7.95 -6.21 3.41
CA LYS A 55 -9.31 -6.74 3.28
C LYS A 55 -10.08 -5.94 2.22
N ARG A 56 -9.86 -4.62 2.18
CA ARG A 56 -10.39 -3.73 1.13
C ARG A 56 -9.86 -4.11 -0.25
N LEU A 57 -8.56 -4.36 -0.39
CA LEU A 57 -7.96 -4.84 -1.65
C LEU A 57 -8.51 -6.21 -2.06
N GLU A 58 -8.60 -7.16 -1.13
CA GLU A 58 -9.17 -8.50 -1.39
C GLU A 58 -10.63 -8.44 -1.87
N ASN A 59 -11.42 -7.50 -1.34
CA ASN A 59 -12.83 -7.33 -1.72
C ASN A 59 -13.04 -6.52 -3.00
N THR A 60 -12.12 -5.59 -3.31
CA THR A 60 -12.29 -4.63 -4.42
C THR A 60 -11.65 -5.11 -5.72
N LEU A 61 -10.55 -5.86 -5.63
CA LEU A 61 -9.76 -6.26 -6.79
C LEU A 61 -10.21 -7.60 -7.37
N GLN A 62 -10.38 -7.64 -8.70
CA GLN A 62 -10.57 -8.86 -9.47
C GLN A 62 -9.55 -8.90 -10.62
N PRO A 63 -8.66 -9.91 -10.68
CA PRO A 63 -8.57 -11.09 -9.81
C PRO A 63 -8.12 -10.75 -8.36
N LYS A 64 -8.43 -11.64 -7.39
CA LYS A 64 -8.26 -11.33 -5.95
C LYS A 64 -6.82 -10.98 -5.57
N TYR A 65 -6.67 -9.99 -4.68
CA TYR A 65 -5.39 -9.61 -4.10
C TYR A 65 -4.76 -10.75 -3.27
N LYS A 66 -3.52 -11.14 -3.60
CA LYS A 66 -2.74 -12.15 -2.87
C LYS A 66 -1.52 -11.48 -2.23
N LYS A 67 -1.49 -11.43 -0.90
CA LYS A 67 -0.44 -10.76 -0.11
C LYS A 67 0.97 -11.24 -0.45
N THR A 68 1.15 -12.54 -0.61
CA THR A 68 2.46 -13.17 -0.86
C THR A 68 2.99 -12.91 -2.27
N ARG A 69 2.10 -12.75 -3.24
CA ARG A 69 2.46 -12.50 -4.65
C ARG A 69 2.52 -11.02 -4.96
N HIS A 70 1.43 -10.30 -4.70
CA HIS A 70 1.26 -8.93 -5.17
C HIS A 70 1.97 -7.92 -4.26
N GLY A 71 2.08 -8.18 -2.95
CA GLY A 71 2.74 -7.28 -2.01
C GLY A 71 4.19 -6.95 -2.40
N PRO A 72 5.08 -7.94 -2.58
CA PRO A 72 6.46 -7.71 -3.00
C PRO A 72 6.57 -7.04 -4.38
N LEU A 73 5.70 -7.40 -5.31
CA LEU A 73 5.70 -6.84 -6.67
C LEU A 73 5.31 -5.37 -6.69
N ILE A 74 4.29 -4.99 -5.92
CA ILE A 74 3.87 -3.59 -5.76
C ILE A 74 4.98 -2.79 -5.07
N ALA A 75 5.58 -3.33 -4.01
CA ALA A 75 6.69 -2.67 -3.33
C ALA A 75 7.89 -2.44 -4.26
N LYS A 76 8.21 -3.43 -5.12
CA LYS A 76 9.24 -3.32 -6.15
C LYS A 76 8.90 -2.26 -7.20
N SER A 77 7.64 -2.19 -7.64
CA SER A 77 7.15 -1.23 -8.64
C SER A 77 7.18 0.21 -8.14
N ILE A 78 6.76 0.44 -6.88
CA ILE A 78 6.80 1.77 -6.24
C ILE A 78 8.25 2.22 -6.00
N GLY A 79 9.11 1.28 -5.60
CA GLY A 79 10.52 1.54 -5.31
C GLY A 79 10.76 2.11 -3.92
N ILE A 80 11.91 1.76 -3.33
CA ILE A 80 12.22 2.07 -1.93
C ILE A 80 12.30 3.58 -1.64
N ASN A 81 12.83 4.38 -2.58
CA ASN A 81 12.98 5.83 -2.40
C ASN A 81 11.63 6.52 -2.25
N ARG A 82 10.62 6.08 -3.01
CA ARG A 82 9.28 6.66 -2.97
C ARG A 82 8.54 6.25 -1.70
N ILE A 83 8.71 4.99 -1.28
CA ILE A 83 8.19 4.51 0.01
C ILE A 83 8.81 5.29 1.18
N GLU A 84 10.12 5.58 1.14
CA GLU A 84 10.80 6.39 2.16
C GLU A 84 10.31 7.85 2.20
N ALA A 85 10.06 8.46 1.04
CA ALA A 85 9.58 9.84 0.94
C ALA A 85 8.16 10.02 1.50
N GLU A 86 7.30 9.02 1.30
CA GLU A 86 5.90 9.07 1.74
C GLU A 86 5.70 8.51 3.16
N CYS A 87 6.67 7.73 3.69
CA CYS A 87 6.58 7.08 4.99
C CYS A 87 7.78 7.39 5.88
N ALA A 88 7.68 8.45 6.69
CA ALA A 88 8.74 8.82 7.62
C ALA A 88 9.09 7.69 8.61
N HIS A 89 8.12 6.88 9.03
CA HIS A 89 8.36 5.74 9.91
C HIS A 89 9.10 4.59 9.24
N PHE A 90 8.71 4.23 8.01
CA PHE A 90 9.44 3.22 7.24
C PHE A 90 10.86 3.69 6.95
N LYS A 91 11.02 4.96 6.56
CA LYS A 91 12.34 5.57 6.39
C LYS A 91 13.19 5.45 7.65
N ALA A 92 12.65 5.84 8.81
CA ALA A 92 13.36 5.74 10.08
C ALA A 92 13.77 4.29 10.42
N TRP A 93 12.93 3.30 10.08
CA TRP A 93 13.25 1.88 10.25
C TRP A 93 14.35 1.41 9.28
N VAL A 94 14.27 1.76 8.00
CA VAL A 94 15.31 1.46 7.00
C VAL A 94 16.64 2.10 7.40
N ASP A 95 16.62 3.35 7.84
CA ASP A 95 17.83 4.06 8.29
C ASP A 95 18.43 3.40 9.55
N LYS A 96 17.62 2.78 10.43
CA LYS A 96 18.13 1.94 11.52
C LYS A 96 18.81 0.68 10.98
N LEU A 97 18.20 -0.02 10.02
CA LEU A 97 18.81 -1.22 9.42
C LEU A 97 20.12 -0.91 8.71
N ARG A 98 20.19 0.18 7.95
CA ARG A 98 21.41 0.64 7.26
C ARG A 98 22.56 0.93 8.22
N ARG A 99 22.26 1.37 9.44
CA ARG A 99 23.26 1.61 10.50
C ARG A 99 23.81 0.33 11.15
N VAL A 100 23.07 -0.78 11.09
CA VAL A 100 23.50 -2.07 11.67
C VAL A 100 24.20 -2.95 10.64
N ALA A 101 24.02 -2.66 9.34
CA ALA A 101 24.71 -3.35 8.25
C ALA A 101 26.19 -2.93 8.07
N ILE A 102 26.82 -2.40 9.14
CA ILE A 102 28.24 -2.04 9.22
C ILE A 102 29.01 -3.23 9.78
#